data_AF-A0A450SDR5-F1
#
_entry.id   AF-A0A450SDR5-F1
#
_cell.length_a   1.000
_cell.length_b   1.000
_cell.length_c   1.000
_cell.angle_alpha   90.00
_cell.angle_beta   90.00
_cell.angle_gamma   90.00
#
_symmetry.space_group_name_H-M   'P 1'
#
loop_
_entity.id
_entity.type
_entity.pdbx_description
1 polymer ?
#
loop_
_entity_poly.entity_id
_entity_poly.type
_entity_poly.pdbx_seq_one_letter_code
_entity_poly.pdbx_strand_id
1 'polypeptide(L)'
;MTTIQFTKVESKDAVPPDVVSAPTPRRTLWLPPVGKSDVEQALFHFLNSLADRSPQVTKPLLFENNTSQALYADPHPDLHRAMQNCLHRMLLELTPNPEEWGEFELPPVIYGIALAAYIALTPNLTHDDEIIDPLDEFGEALLDTLPPARTLPELLAWHALIGPIAEGLDELQAPRAALMRGLLELSPLSALCHLHHHTPVALSPLAEELLPGWRARDSRPWRDSDEWLSVLSPALELLAIARRLRLRWLQMPETRPACRNLGLFLELLRRQGGYRDFILNFYEAYEHATIGRYNSDSRLPLLAEIERLLRAPGDSEAAIRLNRWGNEYFLKFHALLETVIAEDGLPTDFRHLTPELVLSVRKLLPWVTEVADSAAELESIEFVGNGQ
;
A
#
# COMPACT_ATOMS: atom_id res chain seq x y z
N MET A 1 41.55 -4.20 55.61
CA MET A 1 40.55 -3.98 56.67
C MET A 1 40.55 -2.51 57.01
N THR A 2 39.56 -1.75 56.53
CA THR A 2 39.17 -0.48 57.14
C THR A 2 37.71 -0.22 56.77
N THR A 3 36.85 -0.32 57.77
CA THR A 3 35.40 -0.09 57.71
C THR A 3 35.12 1.40 57.61
N ILE A 4 34.24 1.83 56.71
CA ILE A 4 33.73 3.20 56.66
C ILE A 4 32.26 3.16 57.06
N GLN A 5 31.93 3.82 58.17
CA GLN A 5 30.57 4.03 58.66
C GLN A 5 29.91 5.19 57.92
N PHE A 6 28.65 5.01 57.53
CA PHE A 6 27.81 6.11 57.04
C PHE A 6 27.01 6.69 58.21
N THR A 7 27.26 7.97 58.50
CA THR A 7 26.45 8.75 59.44
C THR A 7 25.26 9.35 58.70
N LYS A 8 24.06 9.21 59.28
CA LYS A 8 22.81 9.78 58.78
C LYS A 8 22.86 11.31 58.89
N VAL A 9 22.74 12.02 57.77
CA VAL A 9 22.42 13.46 57.77
C VAL A 9 20.92 13.58 57.56
N GLU A 10 20.20 14.02 58.58
CA GLU A 10 18.82 14.46 58.44
C GLU A 10 18.81 15.89 57.92
N SER A 11 18.29 16.09 56.71
CA SER A 11 17.78 17.40 56.29
C SER A 11 16.28 17.27 56.05
N LYS A 12 15.51 17.79 57.01
CA LYS A 12 14.19 18.34 56.74
C LYS A 12 14.41 19.57 55.86
N ASP A 13 13.84 19.57 54.67
CA ASP A 13 12.94 20.63 54.22
C ASP A 13 12.29 20.24 52.89
N ALA A 14 11.00 20.56 52.82
CA ALA A 14 10.07 20.09 51.81
C ALA A 14 10.18 20.90 50.51
N VAL A 15 10.30 20.16 49.40
CA VAL A 15 9.79 20.55 48.07
C VAL A 15 9.20 19.26 47.50
N PRO A 16 7.93 19.21 47.07
CA PRO A 16 7.40 18.01 46.44
C PRO A 16 8.02 17.89 45.05
N PRO A 17 8.76 16.81 44.71
CA PRO A 17 8.90 16.47 43.32
C PRO A 17 7.55 15.89 42.89
N ASP A 18 6.99 16.42 41.80
CA ASP A 18 6.14 15.61 40.95
C ASP A 18 6.92 14.32 40.65
N VAL A 19 6.55 13.26 41.35
CA VAL A 19 6.97 11.92 41.01
C VAL A 19 6.22 11.64 39.71
N VAL A 20 6.87 11.99 38.59
CA VAL A 20 6.65 11.26 37.35
C VAL A 20 6.99 9.82 37.70
N SER A 21 5.97 9.08 38.09
CA SER A 21 6.06 7.65 38.32
C SER A 21 6.71 7.08 37.08
N ALA A 22 7.91 6.52 37.23
CA ALA A 22 8.53 5.74 36.17
C ALA A 22 7.45 4.75 35.67
N PRO A 23 7.19 4.69 34.35
CA PRO A 23 6.15 3.82 33.84
C PRO A 23 6.41 2.41 34.36
N THR A 24 5.41 1.83 35.01
CA THR A 24 5.46 0.45 35.50
C THR A 24 5.91 -0.43 34.33
N PRO A 25 6.95 -1.27 34.48
CA PRO A 25 7.41 -2.11 33.39
C PRO A 25 6.25 -3.01 32.96
N ARG A 26 5.86 -2.88 31.68
CA ARG A 26 4.82 -3.70 31.07
C ARG A 26 5.21 -5.18 31.20
N ARG A 27 4.22 -6.04 31.45
CA ARG A 27 4.45 -7.48 31.60
C ARG A 27 4.23 -8.16 30.25
N THR A 28 5.15 -8.98 29.78
CA THR A 28 4.94 -9.75 28.54
C THR A 28 4.11 -10.99 28.83
N LEU A 29 3.08 -11.24 28.01
CA LEU A 29 2.32 -12.50 28.08
C LEU A 29 3.25 -13.66 27.68
N TRP A 30 3.27 -14.73 28.49
CA TRP A 30 4.06 -15.92 28.14
C TRP A 30 3.27 -16.83 27.21
N LEU A 31 3.86 -17.18 26.07
CA LEU A 31 3.37 -18.18 25.14
C LEU A 31 4.46 -19.25 24.94
N PRO A 32 4.14 -20.56 25.07
CA PRO A 32 5.15 -21.60 24.88
C PRO A 32 5.60 -21.66 23.41
N PRO A 33 6.90 -21.85 23.14
CA PRO A 33 7.37 -22.02 21.78
C PRO A 33 6.85 -23.33 21.19
N VAL A 34 6.38 -23.29 19.94
CA VAL A 34 5.90 -24.45 19.19
C VAL A 34 7.03 -25.10 18.38
N GLY A 35 6.94 -26.42 18.19
CA GLY A 35 7.90 -27.17 17.39
C GLY A 35 7.62 -27.06 15.88
N LYS A 36 8.59 -27.48 15.05
CA LYS A 36 8.47 -27.45 13.58
C LYS A 36 7.17 -28.08 13.07
N SER A 37 6.84 -29.29 13.51
CA SER A 37 5.63 -30.00 13.03
C SER A 37 4.34 -29.22 13.30
N ASP A 38 4.26 -28.50 14.43
CA ASP A 38 3.10 -27.68 14.77
C ASP A 38 2.99 -26.44 13.87
N VAL A 39 4.13 -25.81 13.60
CA VAL A 39 4.21 -24.66 12.68
C VAL A 39 3.81 -25.10 11.27
N GLU A 40 4.33 -26.22 10.80
CA GLU A 40 4.02 -26.75 9.46
C GLU A 40 2.55 -27.12 9.33
N GLN A 41 1.96 -27.76 10.35
CA GLN A 41 0.54 -28.07 10.33
C GLN A 41 -0.32 -26.80 10.30
N ALA A 42 0.01 -25.80 11.13
CA ALA A 42 -0.74 -24.54 11.17
C ALA A 42 -0.64 -23.78 9.83
N LEU A 43 0.55 -23.69 9.25
CA LEU A 43 0.77 -23.08 7.94
C LEU A 43 0.06 -23.85 6.83
N PHE A 44 0.03 -25.18 6.85
CA PHE A 44 -0.66 -25.98 5.84
C PHE A 44 -2.16 -25.66 5.81
N HIS A 45 -2.80 -25.62 6.99
CA HIS A 45 -4.22 -25.26 7.06
C HIS A 45 -4.47 -23.81 6.64
N PHE A 46 -3.61 -22.88 7.07
CA PHE A 46 -3.69 -21.48 6.67
C PHE A 46 -3.57 -21.31 5.15
N LEU A 47 -2.56 -21.89 4.50
CA LEU A 47 -2.35 -21.79 3.06
C LEU A 47 -3.53 -22.37 2.26
N ASN A 48 -4.10 -23.50 2.69
CA ASN A 48 -5.30 -24.03 2.01
C ASN A 48 -6.51 -23.10 2.18
N SER A 49 -6.72 -22.56 3.39
CA SER A 49 -7.80 -21.60 3.64
C SER A 49 -7.63 -20.29 2.84
N LEU A 50 -6.38 -19.86 2.66
CA LEU A 50 -6.00 -18.70 1.86
C LEU A 50 -6.28 -18.93 0.38
N ALA A 51 -5.92 -20.11 -0.15
CA ALA A 51 -6.25 -20.52 -1.52
C ALA A 51 -7.77 -20.52 -1.77
N ASP A 52 -8.57 -20.86 -0.76
CA ASP A 52 -10.04 -20.80 -0.77
C ASP A 52 -10.63 -19.41 -0.48
N ARG A 53 -9.79 -18.37 -0.41
CA ARG A 53 -10.17 -16.97 -0.15
C ARG A 53 -10.90 -16.75 1.18
N SER A 54 -10.65 -17.62 2.15
CA SER A 54 -11.17 -17.51 3.51
C SER A 54 -10.02 -17.79 4.47
N PRO A 55 -9.03 -16.87 4.56
CA PRO A 55 -7.83 -17.12 5.34
C PRO A 55 -8.18 -17.31 6.82
N GLN A 56 -7.67 -18.38 7.41
CA GLN A 56 -7.96 -18.77 8.78
C GLN A 56 -6.69 -19.11 9.54
N VAL A 57 -6.62 -18.59 10.76
CA VAL A 57 -5.59 -18.91 11.74
C VAL A 57 -6.19 -19.79 12.82
N THR A 58 -5.43 -20.79 13.26
CA THR A 58 -5.91 -21.83 14.18
C THR A 58 -5.39 -21.64 15.60
N LYS A 59 -4.18 -21.11 15.75
CA LYS A 59 -3.53 -20.88 17.05
C LYS A 59 -2.39 -19.86 16.90
N PRO A 60 -2.06 -19.08 17.94
CA PRO A 60 -0.87 -18.23 17.89
C PRO A 60 0.40 -19.07 17.72
N LEU A 61 1.35 -18.57 16.93
CA LEU A 61 2.63 -19.23 16.65
C LEU A 61 3.78 -18.36 17.15
N LEU A 62 4.50 -18.87 18.14
CA LEU A 62 5.80 -18.36 18.59
C LEU A 62 6.77 -19.53 18.57
N PHE A 63 7.98 -19.37 18.03
CA PHE A 63 8.94 -20.45 17.92
C PHE A 63 10.37 -19.93 17.93
N GLU A 64 11.30 -20.82 18.24
CA GLU A 64 12.73 -20.49 18.32
C GLU A 64 13.39 -20.44 16.93
N ASN A 65 14.54 -19.77 16.85
CA ASN A 65 15.33 -19.66 15.62
C ASN A 65 15.66 -21.04 14.99
N ASN A 66 15.94 -22.05 15.82
CA ASN A 66 16.20 -23.41 15.36
C ASN A 66 15.00 -24.01 14.59
N THR A 67 13.77 -23.73 15.04
CA THR A 67 12.54 -24.15 14.35
C THR A 67 12.39 -23.43 13.01
N SER A 68 12.68 -22.13 12.96
CA SER A 68 12.67 -21.33 11.73
C SER A 68 13.67 -21.87 10.69
N GLN A 69 14.92 -22.09 11.11
CA GLN A 69 15.97 -22.64 10.24
C GLN A 69 15.60 -24.04 9.72
N ALA A 70 15.02 -24.89 10.58
CA ALA A 70 14.59 -26.22 10.18
C ALA A 70 13.40 -26.21 9.21
N LEU A 71 12.51 -25.20 9.29
CA LEU A 71 11.42 -24.99 8.35
C LEU A 71 11.96 -24.55 6.98
N TYR A 72 12.93 -23.63 6.93
CA TYR A 72 13.50 -23.15 5.67
C TYR A 72 14.42 -24.17 4.98
N ALA A 73 15.13 -24.99 5.76
CA ALA A 73 16.06 -25.97 5.22
C ALA A 73 15.36 -27.19 4.61
N ASP A 74 14.24 -27.63 5.20
CA ASP A 74 13.55 -28.86 4.81
C ASP A 74 12.04 -28.76 5.10
N PRO A 75 11.29 -27.91 4.37
CA PRO A 75 9.85 -27.76 4.60
C PRO A 75 9.10 -29.05 4.25
N HIS A 76 8.08 -29.40 5.03
CA HIS A 76 7.23 -30.55 4.71
C HIS A 76 6.67 -30.45 3.27
N PRO A 77 6.70 -31.52 2.44
CA PRO A 77 6.30 -31.46 1.02
C PRO A 77 4.88 -30.93 0.78
N ASP A 78 3.96 -31.22 1.69
CA ASP A 78 2.58 -30.73 1.58
C ASP A 78 2.45 -29.20 1.77
N LEU A 79 3.37 -28.55 2.51
CA LEU A 79 3.43 -27.09 2.56
C LEU A 79 3.82 -26.51 1.22
N HIS A 80 4.81 -27.11 0.57
CA HIS A 80 5.23 -26.68 -0.75
C HIS A 80 4.08 -26.79 -1.76
N ARG A 81 3.33 -27.90 -1.73
CA ARG A 81 2.13 -28.08 -2.56
C ARG A 81 1.04 -27.05 -2.25
N ALA A 82 0.77 -26.78 -0.97
CA ALA A 82 -0.23 -25.78 -0.58
C ALA A 82 0.15 -24.36 -1.04
N MET A 83 1.44 -24.02 -0.97
CA MET A 83 1.97 -22.76 -1.49
C MET A 83 1.81 -22.64 -3.00
N GLN A 84 2.20 -23.70 -3.74
CA GLN A 84 2.00 -23.77 -5.19
C GLN A 84 0.52 -23.61 -5.57
N ASN A 85 -0.39 -24.19 -4.78
CA ASN A 85 -1.83 -24.03 -5.00
C ASN A 85 -2.30 -22.58 -4.83
N CYS A 86 -1.79 -21.86 -3.82
CA CYS A 86 -2.09 -20.43 -3.63
C CYS A 86 -1.67 -19.61 -4.87
N LEU A 87 -0.42 -19.79 -5.31
CA LEU A 87 0.11 -19.12 -6.50
C LEU A 87 -0.70 -19.50 -7.74
N HIS A 88 -0.93 -20.80 -7.97
CA HIS A 88 -1.66 -21.29 -9.14
C HIS A 88 -3.06 -20.70 -9.23
N ARG A 89 -3.81 -20.65 -8.12
CA ARG A 89 -5.14 -20.03 -8.10
C ARG A 89 -5.10 -18.56 -8.46
N MET A 90 -4.17 -17.79 -7.88
CA MET A 90 -4.01 -16.38 -8.23
C MET A 90 -3.63 -16.19 -9.70
N LEU A 91 -2.75 -17.03 -10.26
CA LEU A 91 -2.37 -16.97 -11.67
C LEU A 91 -3.55 -17.25 -12.60
N LEU A 92 -4.41 -18.23 -12.27
CA LEU A 92 -5.64 -18.51 -13.02
C LEU A 92 -6.62 -17.32 -13.05
N GLU A 93 -6.61 -16.48 -12.00
CA GLU A 93 -7.42 -15.26 -11.96
C GLU A 93 -6.86 -14.14 -12.85
N LEU A 94 -5.54 -14.12 -13.07
CA LEU A 94 -4.88 -13.15 -13.93
C LEU A 94 -5.05 -13.53 -15.41
N THR A 95 -4.76 -14.78 -15.75
CA THR A 95 -5.00 -15.36 -17.08
C THR A 95 -5.22 -16.87 -16.94
N PRO A 96 -6.25 -17.44 -17.58
CA PRO A 96 -6.49 -18.87 -17.53
C PRO A 96 -5.46 -19.68 -18.33
N ASN A 97 -4.56 -19.03 -19.07
CA ASN A 97 -3.54 -19.68 -19.91
C ASN A 97 -2.24 -19.92 -19.12
N PRO A 98 -1.92 -21.17 -18.72
CA PRO A 98 -0.73 -21.45 -17.93
C PRO A 98 0.59 -21.24 -18.69
N GLU A 99 0.55 -21.28 -20.03
CA GLU A 99 1.75 -21.13 -20.87
C GLU A 99 2.33 -19.71 -20.85
N GLU A 100 1.52 -18.70 -20.49
CA GLU A 100 1.92 -17.29 -20.37
C GLU A 100 2.83 -17.03 -19.16
N TRP A 101 2.86 -17.96 -18.21
CA TRP A 101 3.54 -17.81 -16.93
C TRP A 101 4.94 -18.46 -16.94
N GLY A 102 5.10 -19.56 -17.65
CA GLY A 102 6.36 -20.32 -17.63
C GLY A 102 6.60 -21.03 -16.29
N GLU A 103 7.85 -21.43 -16.05
CA GLU A 103 8.22 -22.14 -14.81
C GLU A 103 8.44 -21.14 -13.65
N PHE A 104 7.77 -21.40 -12.53
CA PHE A 104 7.90 -20.62 -11.30
C PHE A 104 8.61 -21.44 -10.22
N GLU A 105 9.83 -21.06 -9.89
CA GLU A 105 10.49 -21.57 -8.69
C GLU A 105 10.13 -20.70 -7.49
N LEU A 106 9.57 -21.32 -6.46
CA LEU A 106 9.23 -20.62 -5.22
C LEU A 106 10.47 -20.47 -4.35
N PRO A 107 10.89 -19.24 -3.99
CA PRO A 107 12.04 -19.05 -3.14
C PRO A 107 11.73 -19.53 -1.71
N PRO A 108 12.69 -20.13 -0.98
CA PRO A 108 12.46 -20.63 0.39
C PRO A 108 11.94 -19.57 1.37
N VAL A 109 12.22 -18.29 1.12
CA VAL A 109 11.74 -17.18 1.95
C VAL A 109 10.22 -17.06 2.02
N ILE A 110 9.51 -17.69 1.08
CA ILE A 110 8.06 -17.68 1.00
C ILE A 110 7.37 -18.25 2.25
N TYR A 111 8.03 -19.18 2.95
CA TYR A 111 7.52 -19.68 4.23
C TYR A 111 7.57 -18.60 5.32
N GLY A 112 8.59 -17.73 5.31
CA GLY A 112 8.67 -16.57 6.20
C GLY A 112 7.57 -15.55 5.92
N ILE A 113 7.25 -15.32 4.63
CA ILE A 113 6.13 -14.46 4.23
C ILE A 113 4.81 -15.03 4.72
N ALA A 114 4.57 -16.34 4.51
CA ALA A 114 3.36 -17.00 4.97
C ALA A 114 3.22 -16.95 6.50
N LEU A 115 4.32 -17.06 7.24
CA LEU A 115 4.35 -16.90 8.69
C LEU A 115 4.00 -15.47 9.12
N ALA A 116 4.58 -14.46 8.50
CA ALA A 116 4.28 -13.07 8.82
C ALA A 116 2.82 -12.72 8.51
N ALA A 117 2.30 -13.23 7.38
CA ALA A 117 0.90 -13.10 7.00
C ALA A 117 -0.04 -13.82 8.00
N TYR A 118 0.34 -15.01 8.46
CA TYR A 118 -0.36 -15.74 9.51
C TYR A 118 -0.42 -14.94 10.82
N ILE A 119 0.72 -14.40 11.26
CA ILE A 119 0.80 -13.60 12.49
C ILE A 119 -0.07 -12.35 12.35
N ALA A 120 -0.02 -11.67 11.20
CA ALA A 120 -0.84 -10.49 10.95
C ALA A 120 -2.36 -10.79 11.01
N LEU A 121 -2.80 -12.00 10.71
CA LEU A 121 -4.20 -12.39 10.86
C LEU A 121 -4.54 -12.94 12.26
N THR A 122 -3.54 -13.22 13.09
CA THR A 122 -3.74 -13.73 14.44
C THR A 122 -4.28 -12.62 15.36
N PRO A 123 -5.44 -12.82 16.02
CA PRO A 123 -5.96 -11.84 16.96
C PRO A 123 -4.98 -11.57 18.11
N ASN A 124 -4.97 -10.34 18.62
CA ASN A 124 -4.20 -9.99 19.81
C ASN A 124 -4.58 -10.90 20.98
N LEU A 125 -3.56 -11.39 21.68
CA LEU A 125 -3.72 -12.30 22.81
C LEU A 125 -4.19 -11.60 24.08
N THR A 126 -4.07 -10.27 24.11
CA THR A 126 -4.49 -9.42 25.23
C THR A 126 -5.09 -8.12 24.71
N HIS A 127 -6.04 -7.57 25.47
CA HIS A 127 -6.61 -6.22 25.28
C HIS A 127 -6.15 -5.24 26.37
N ASP A 128 -5.24 -5.69 27.25
CA ASP A 128 -4.69 -4.90 28.34
C ASP A 128 -3.41 -4.19 27.88
N ASP A 129 -3.42 -2.85 27.86
CA ASP A 129 -2.30 -2.00 27.47
C ASP A 129 -1.07 -2.13 28.39
N GLU A 130 -1.24 -2.72 29.58
CA GLU A 130 -0.15 -3.04 30.51
C GLU A 130 0.57 -4.35 30.16
N ILE A 131 -0.01 -5.16 29.27
CA ILE A 131 0.52 -6.47 28.86
C ILE A 131 1.00 -6.43 27.40
N ILE A 132 2.26 -6.79 27.16
CA ILE A 132 2.82 -6.90 25.81
C ILE A 132 2.41 -8.25 25.21
N ASP A 133 1.80 -8.20 24.02
CA ASP A 133 1.58 -9.39 23.19
C ASP A 133 2.92 -9.83 22.55
N PRO A 134 3.46 -11.01 22.88
CA PRO A 134 4.75 -11.47 22.35
C PRO A 134 4.75 -11.65 20.82
N LEU A 135 3.57 -11.76 20.19
CA LEU A 135 3.46 -11.85 18.74
C LEU A 135 3.75 -10.52 18.04
N ASP A 136 3.64 -9.39 18.75
CA ASP A 136 3.95 -8.07 18.17
C ASP A 136 5.45 -7.95 17.90
N GLU A 137 6.27 -8.18 18.93
CA GLU A 137 7.74 -8.17 18.82
C GLU A 137 8.24 -9.27 17.87
N PHE A 138 7.62 -10.45 17.93
CA PHE A 138 7.98 -11.55 17.04
C PHE A 138 7.64 -11.25 15.57
N GLY A 139 6.47 -10.66 15.31
CA GLY A 139 6.05 -10.27 13.97
C GLY A 139 6.94 -9.18 13.38
N GLU A 140 7.30 -8.17 14.16
CA GLU A 140 8.24 -7.11 13.76
C GLU A 140 9.62 -7.69 13.46
N ALA A 141 10.18 -8.52 14.36
CA ALA A 141 11.46 -9.17 14.14
C ALA A 141 11.45 -10.07 12.89
N LEU A 142 10.35 -10.81 12.65
CA LEU A 142 10.21 -11.62 11.45
C LEU A 142 10.19 -10.74 10.20
N LEU A 143 9.42 -9.66 10.20
CA LEU A 143 9.34 -8.72 9.08
C LEU A 143 10.72 -8.16 8.71
N ASP A 144 11.53 -7.78 9.70
CA ASP A 144 12.89 -7.26 9.50
C ASP A 144 13.84 -8.25 8.83
N THR A 145 13.54 -9.56 8.90
CA THR A 145 14.33 -10.60 8.22
C THR A 145 13.89 -10.87 6.79
N LEU A 146 12.72 -10.40 6.36
CA LEU A 146 12.18 -10.69 5.04
C LEU A 146 12.79 -9.77 3.98
N PRO A 147 13.28 -10.31 2.84
CA PRO A 147 13.75 -9.51 1.73
C PRO A 147 12.57 -8.91 0.96
N PRO A 148 12.70 -7.70 0.40
CA PRO A 148 11.72 -7.20 -0.56
C PRO A 148 11.62 -8.11 -1.80
N ALA A 149 10.44 -8.17 -2.41
CA ALA A 149 10.24 -8.80 -3.72
C ALA A 149 10.97 -8.00 -4.81
N ARG A 150 11.90 -8.62 -5.52
CA ARG A 150 12.74 -7.98 -6.56
C ARG A 150 12.53 -8.53 -7.96
N THR A 151 11.95 -9.71 -8.07
CA THR A 151 11.69 -10.38 -9.36
C THR A 151 10.20 -10.60 -9.57
N LEU A 152 9.78 -10.81 -10.82
CA LEU A 152 8.38 -11.10 -11.15
C LEU A 152 7.83 -12.34 -10.39
N PRO A 153 8.57 -13.48 -10.30
CA PRO A 153 8.15 -14.60 -9.47
C PRO A 153 7.92 -14.23 -8.01
N GLU A 154 8.83 -13.45 -7.42
CA GLU A 154 8.67 -12.98 -6.05
C GLU A 154 7.45 -12.07 -5.92
N LEU A 155 7.27 -11.08 -6.81
CA LEU A 155 6.12 -10.18 -6.77
C LEU A 155 4.78 -10.93 -6.77
N LEU A 156 4.67 -11.94 -7.65
CA LEU A 156 3.49 -12.78 -7.76
C LEU A 156 3.29 -13.68 -6.54
N ALA A 157 4.37 -14.27 -6.03
CA ALA A 157 4.33 -15.13 -4.87
C ALA A 157 3.97 -14.38 -3.59
N TRP A 158 4.54 -13.19 -3.40
CA TRP A 158 4.15 -12.26 -2.32
C TRP A 158 2.67 -11.91 -2.44
N HIS A 159 2.21 -11.52 -3.63
CA HIS A 159 0.82 -11.11 -3.83
C HIS A 159 -0.18 -12.24 -3.57
N ALA A 160 0.13 -13.46 -3.98
CA ALA A 160 -0.69 -14.64 -3.70
C ALA A 160 -0.88 -14.88 -2.20
N LEU A 161 0.11 -14.50 -1.38
CA LEU A 161 0.08 -14.70 0.06
C LEU A 161 -0.59 -13.56 0.83
N ILE A 162 -0.26 -12.32 0.50
CA ILE A 162 -0.69 -11.16 1.30
C ILE A 162 -1.93 -10.47 0.72
N GLY A 163 -2.17 -10.60 -0.59
CA GLY A 163 -3.27 -9.95 -1.28
C GLY A 163 -4.64 -10.23 -0.65
N PRO A 164 -5.02 -11.51 -0.42
CA PRO A 164 -6.32 -11.83 0.19
C PRO A 164 -6.50 -11.28 1.60
N ILE A 165 -5.41 -11.07 2.36
CA ILE A 165 -5.47 -10.53 3.72
C ILE A 165 -5.51 -9.00 3.70
N ALA A 166 -4.77 -8.38 2.79
CA ALA A 166 -4.70 -6.93 2.64
C ALA A 166 -6.03 -6.28 2.21
N GLU A 167 -6.99 -7.05 1.67
CA GLU A 167 -8.37 -6.62 1.46
C GLU A 167 -9.08 -6.24 2.77
N GLY A 168 -8.75 -6.92 3.87
CA GLY A 168 -9.31 -6.69 5.21
C GLY A 168 -8.43 -5.81 6.10
N LEU A 169 -7.49 -5.04 5.54
CA LEU A 169 -6.47 -4.34 6.33
C LEU A 169 -7.06 -3.40 7.39
N ASP A 170 -8.16 -2.72 7.06
CA ASP A 170 -8.83 -1.77 7.98
C ASP A 170 -9.58 -2.47 9.12
N GLU A 171 -9.81 -3.78 9.04
CA GLU A 171 -10.45 -4.60 10.08
C GLU A 171 -9.43 -5.19 11.08
N LEU A 172 -8.13 -5.11 10.76
CA LEU A 172 -7.06 -5.61 11.61
C LEU A 172 -6.80 -4.67 12.79
N GLN A 173 -6.42 -5.27 13.93
CA GLN A 173 -5.96 -4.53 15.10
C GLN A 173 -4.66 -3.78 14.80
N ALA A 174 -4.40 -2.66 15.49
CA ALA A 174 -3.33 -1.73 15.10
C ALA A 174 -1.92 -2.37 14.93
N PRO A 175 -1.43 -3.24 15.84
CA PRO A 175 -0.13 -3.90 15.65
C PRO A 175 -0.11 -4.83 14.44
N ARG A 176 -1.21 -5.54 14.21
CA ARG A 176 -1.40 -6.47 13.08
C ARG A 176 -1.51 -5.72 11.75
N ALA A 177 -2.22 -4.60 11.74
CA ALA A 177 -2.29 -3.70 10.59
C ALA A 177 -0.92 -3.10 10.26
N ALA A 178 -0.11 -2.77 11.27
CA ALA A 178 1.26 -2.28 11.07
C ALA A 178 2.16 -3.36 10.42
N LEU A 179 2.11 -4.61 10.91
CA LEU A 179 2.80 -5.74 10.30
C LEU A 179 2.36 -5.95 8.84
N MET A 180 1.06 -5.92 8.56
CA MET A 180 0.52 -6.06 7.21
C MET A 180 0.95 -4.92 6.28
N ARG A 181 0.98 -3.66 6.78
CA ARG A 181 1.53 -2.53 6.02
C ARG A 181 3.01 -2.71 5.72
N GLY A 182 3.79 -3.26 6.65
CA GLY A 182 5.19 -3.62 6.43
C GLY A 182 5.37 -4.67 5.33
N LEU A 183 4.51 -5.71 5.32
CA LEU A 183 4.51 -6.71 4.24
C LEU A 183 4.14 -6.10 2.87
N LEU A 184 3.22 -5.13 2.85
CA LEU A 184 2.90 -4.39 1.62
C LEU A 184 4.10 -3.58 1.12
N GLU A 185 4.88 -2.93 2.00
CA GLU A 185 6.09 -2.19 1.59
C GLU A 185 7.15 -3.11 0.96
N LEU A 186 7.23 -4.38 1.37
CA LEU A 186 8.14 -5.36 0.78
C LEU A 186 7.64 -5.93 -0.57
N SER A 187 6.37 -5.70 -0.93
CA SER A 187 5.74 -6.24 -2.14
C SER A 187 5.12 -5.13 -3.00
N PRO A 188 5.88 -4.55 -3.95
CA PRO A 188 5.42 -3.47 -4.81
C PRO A 188 4.09 -3.77 -5.51
N LEU A 189 3.93 -4.98 -6.06
CA LEU A 189 2.71 -5.39 -6.77
C LEU A 189 1.49 -5.41 -5.83
N SER A 190 1.65 -5.94 -4.62
CA SER A 190 0.57 -5.95 -3.63
C SER A 190 0.25 -4.53 -3.17
N ALA A 191 1.26 -3.70 -2.92
CA ALA A 191 1.06 -2.31 -2.55
C ALA A 191 0.22 -1.56 -3.60
N LEU A 192 0.46 -1.80 -4.90
CA LEU A 192 -0.33 -1.25 -6.01
C LEU A 192 -1.80 -1.72 -6.02
N CYS A 193 -2.07 -2.98 -5.66
CA CYS A 193 -3.43 -3.50 -5.54
C CYS A 193 -4.22 -2.85 -4.36
N HIS A 194 -3.51 -2.35 -3.35
CA HIS A 194 -4.08 -1.87 -2.08
C HIS A 194 -3.80 -0.39 -1.79
N LEU A 195 -3.62 0.45 -2.82
CA LEU A 195 -3.37 1.90 -2.69
C LEU A 195 -4.44 2.68 -1.90
N HIS A 196 -5.64 2.13 -1.71
CA HIS A 196 -6.70 2.71 -0.88
C HIS A 196 -6.44 2.55 0.63
N HIS A 197 -5.74 1.48 1.04
CA HIS A 197 -5.43 1.18 2.43
C HIS A 197 -4.03 1.65 2.83
N HIS A 198 -3.12 1.73 1.87
CA HIS A 198 -1.70 1.88 2.10
C HIS A 198 -1.06 2.88 1.13
N THR A 199 -0.16 3.72 1.64
CA THR A 199 0.63 4.67 0.84
C THR A 199 2.06 4.15 0.82
N PRO A 200 2.51 3.56 -0.29
CA PRO A 200 3.87 3.03 -0.40
C PRO A 200 4.89 4.11 -0.06
N VAL A 201 5.89 3.80 0.77
CA VAL A 201 6.90 4.80 1.12
C VAL A 201 7.70 5.23 -0.10
N ALA A 202 7.84 4.35 -1.10
CA ALA A 202 8.44 4.66 -2.40
C ALA A 202 7.79 5.86 -3.11
N LEU A 203 6.53 6.22 -2.81
CA LEU A 203 5.86 7.41 -3.38
C LEU A 203 6.05 8.68 -2.54
N SER A 204 6.71 8.60 -1.38
CA SER A 204 6.87 9.73 -0.46
C SER A 204 7.67 10.90 -1.03
N PRO A 205 8.77 10.71 -1.81
CA PRO A 205 9.49 11.83 -2.41
C PRO A 205 8.59 12.64 -3.35
N LEU A 206 7.78 11.96 -4.17
CA LEU A 206 6.83 12.61 -5.07
C LEU A 206 5.68 13.27 -4.31
N ALA A 207 5.24 12.68 -3.20
CA ALA A 207 4.25 13.29 -2.33
C ALA A 207 4.78 14.56 -1.65
N GLU A 208 6.05 14.59 -1.24
CA GLU A 208 6.69 15.77 -0.68
C GLU A 208 6.76 16.93 -1.68
N GLU A 209 7.03 16.61 -2.95
CA GLU A 209 7.05 17.59 -4.04
C GLU A 209 5.65 18.15 -4.36
N LEU A 210 4.64 17.28 -4.44
CA LEU A 210 3.32 17.66 -4.96
C LEU A 210 2.28 18.02 -3.88
N LEU A 211 2.57 17.75 -2.60
CA LEU A 211 1.65 17.99 -1.49
C LEU A 211 2.32 18.81 -0.38
N PRO A 212 2.05 20.13 -0.31
CA PRO A 212 2.60 20.98 0.73
C PRO A 212 2.25 20.48 2.14
N GLY A 213 3.28 20.26 2.94
CA GLY A 213 3.15 19.76 4.32
C GLY A 213 3.07 18.24 4.45
N TRP A 214 3.30 17.49 3.36
CA TRP A 214 3.55 16.05 3.46
C TRP A 214 4.78 15.78 4.33
N ARG A 215 4.70 14.77 5.19
CA ARG A 215 5.82 14.33 6.01
C ARG A 215 6.45 13.12 5.35
N ALA A 216 7.68 13.29 4.84
CA ALA A 216 8.46 12.19 4.31
C ALA A 216 8.60 11.07 5.35
N ARG A 217 8.61 9.84 4.84
CA ARG A 217 8.86 8.61 5.61
C ARG A 217 10.10 7.96 5.02
N ASP A 218 10.82 7.19 5.84
CA ASP A 218 12.03 6.50 5.40
C ASP A 218 11.72 5.50 4.28
N SER A 219 12.35 5.66 3.11
CA SER A 219 12.09 4.88 1.89
C SER A 219 12.42 3.39 1.96
N ARG A 220 12.91 2.89 3.10
CA ARG A 220 13.26 1.48 3.28
C ARG A 220 12.02 0.59 3.05
N PRO A 221 12.16 -0.51 2.29
CA PRO A 221 13.39 -1.17 1.83
C PRO A 221 13.96 -0.66 0.50
N TRP A 222 13.39 0.39 -0.07
CA TRP A 222 13.73 0.94 -1.38
C TRP A 222 14.69 2.13 -1.23
N ARG A 223 15.61 2.28 -2.18
CA ARG A 223 16.49 3.44 -2.24
C ARG A 223 15.69 4.68 -2.62
N ASP A 224 14.89 4.56 -3.68
CA ASP A 224 14.10 5.63 -4.28
C ASP A 224 12.91 5.05 -5.08
N SER A 225 12.08 5.94 -5.62
CA SER A 225 10.91 5.59 -6.44
C SER A 225 11.30 4.88 -7.74
N ASP A 226 12.50 5.14 -8.27
CA ASP A 226 12.98 4.58 -9.54
C ASP A 226 13.38 3.11 -9.37
N GLU A 227 14.06 2.77 -8.28
CA GLU A 227 14.34 1.38 -7.93
C GLU A 227 13.04 0.59 -7.76
N TRP A 228 12.08 1.16 -7.02
CA TRP A 228 10.78 0.54 -6.80
C TRP A 228 10.02 0.28 -8.10
N LEU A 229 10.00 1.28 -9.00
CA LEU A 229 9.36 1.13 -10.30
C LEU A 229 10.11 0.16 -11.24
N SER A 230 11.44 0.15 -11.21
CA SER A 230 12.24 -0.75 -12.06
C SER A 230 11.94 -2.23 -11.76
N VAL A 231 11.66 -2.55 -10.50
CA VAL A 231 11.22 -3.89 -10.07
C VAL A 231 9.80 -4.20 -10.56
N LEU A 232 8.92 -3.19 -10.60
CA LEU A 232 7.54 -3.34 -11.08
C LEU A 232 7.42 -3.41 -12.60
N SER A 233 8.35 -2.81 -13.36
CA SER A 233 8.28 -2.69 -14.82
C SER A 233 7.92 -4.01 -15.52
N PRO A 234 8.60 -5.15 -15.23
CA PRO A 234 8.27 -6.41 -15.88
C PRO A 234 6.84 -6.87 -15.62
N ALA A 235 6.29 -6.57 -14.44
CA ALA A 235 4.91 -6.90 -14.12
C ALA A 235 3.91 -5.99 -14.86
N LEU A 236 4.24 -4.70 -15.03
CA LEU A 236 3.39 -3.74 -15.76
C LEU A 236 3.39 -3.99 -17.27
N GLU A 237 4.46 -4.56 -17.82
CA GLU A 237 4.56 -4.97 -19.23
C GLU A 237 3.66 -6.17 -19.56
N LEU A 238 3.33 -6.99 -18.56
CA LEU A 238 2.41 -8.11 -18.73
C LEU A 238 0.96 -7.62 -18.78
N LEU A 239 0.35 -7.77 -19.97
CA LEU A 239 -1.02 -7.31 -20.23
C LEU A 239 -2.05 -7.82 -19.22
N ALA A 240 -1.93 -9.07 -18.76
CA ALA A 240 -2.82 -9.67 -17.77
C ALA A 240 -2.77 -8.91 -16.43
N ILE A 241 -1.57 -8.60 -15.93
CA ILE A 241 -1.36 -7.86 -14.69
C ILE A 241 -1.79 -6.40 -14.86
N ALA A 242 -1.37 -5.74 -15.93
CA ALA A 242 -1.76 -4.36 -16.25
C ALA A 242 -3.29 -4.19 -16.33
N ARG A 243 -3.98 -5.14 -16.96
CA ARG A 243 -5.45 -5.15 -17.03
C ARG A 243 -6.07 -5.37 -15.64
N ARG A 244 -5.55 -6.31 -14.86
CA ARG A 244 -6.03 -6.57 -13.49
C ARG A 244 -5.90 -5.34 -12.60
N LEU A 245 -4.73 -4.67 -12.62
CA LEU A 245 -4.47 -3.45 -11.84
C LEU A 245 -5.46 -2.34 -12.22
N ARG A 246 -5.64 -2.06 -13.52
CA ARG A 246 -6.62 -1.06 -13.97
C ARG A 246 -8.04 -1.39 -13.50
N LEU A 247 -8.48 -2.64 -13.68
CA LEU A 247 -9.80 -3.08 -13.19
C LEU A 247 -9.94 -2.90 -11.68
N ARG A 248 -8.90 -3.23 -10.91
CA ARG A 248 -8.87 -3.06 -9.46
C ARG A 248 -8.97 -1.57 -9.10
N TRP A 249 -8.20 -0.69 -9.73
CA TRP A 249 -8.23 0.75 -9.45
C TRP A 249 -9.56 1.40 -9.82
N LEU A 250 -10.24 0.91 -10.86
CA LEU A 250 -11.61 1.35 -11.22
C LEU A 250 -12.68 0.88 -10.23
N GLN A 251 -12.41 -0.21 -9.49
CA GLN A 251 -13.30 -0.74 -8.46
C GLN A 251 -13.00 -0.20 -7.07
N MET A 252 -11.81 0.38 -6.86
CA MET A 252 -11.43 0.99 -5.59
C MET A 252 -12.37 2.15 -5.23
N PRO A 253 -12.68 2.34 -3.92
CA PRO A 253 -13.45 3.49 -3.48
C PRO A 253 -12.64 4.77 -3.71
N GLU A 254 -13.30 5.84 -4.18
CA GLU A 254 -12.69 7.15 -4.39
C GLU A 254 -12.49 7.91 -3.07
N THR A 255 -11.77 7.30 -2.13
CA THR A 255 -11.35 7.94 -0.88
C THR A 255 -10.13 8.83 -1.13
N ARG A 256 -9.86 9.76 -0.20
CA ARG A 256 -8.69 10.65 -0.29
C ARG A 256 -7.38 9.87 -0.45
N PRO A 257 -7.05 8.84 0.37
CA PRO A 257 -5.83 8.05 0.18
C PRO A 257 -5.79 7.35 -1.17
N ALA A 258 -6.90 6.76 -1.63
CA ALA A 258 -6.95 6.06 -2.91
C ALA A 258 -6.63 7.00 -4.09
N CYS A 259 -7.27 8.17 -4.14
CA CYS A 259 -7.07 9.14 -5.21
C CYS A 259 -5.64 9.70 -5.20
N ARG A 260 -5.15 10.09 -4.02
CA ARG A 260 -3.78 10.58 -3.84
C ARG A 260 -2.76 9.54 -4.30
N ASN A 261 -2.84 8.32 -3.76
CA ASN A 261 -1.81 7.31 -3.97
C ASN A 261 -1.79 6.80 -5.41
N LEU A 262 -2.96 6.66 -6.03
CA LEU A 262 -3.05 6.34 -7.46
C LEU A 262 -2.51 7.48 -8.31
N GLY A 263 -2.87 8.73 -7.99
CA GLY A 263 -2.35 9.91 -8.68
C GLY A 263 -0.83 10.02 -8.64
N LEU A 264 -0.24 9.84 -7.46
CA LEU A 264 1.21 9.80 -7.27
C LEU A 264 1.86 8.68 -8.11
N PHE A 265 1.27 7.48 -8.12
CA PHE A 265 1.80 6.39 -8.92
C PHE A 265 1.74 6.68 -10.44
N LEU A 266 0.61 7.22 -10.93
CA LEU A 266 0.47 7.58 -12.34
C LEU A 266 1.44 8.70 -12.75
N GLU A 267 1.68 9.66 -11.86
CA GLU A 267 2.68 10.72 -12.08
C GLU A 267 4.10 10.17 -12.09
N LEU A 268 4.43 9.20 -11.22
CA LEU A 268 5.71 8.49 -11.26
C LEU A 268 5.91 7.78 -12.61
N LEU A 269 4.89 7.08 -13.10
CA LEU A 269 4.92 6.43 -14.41
C LEU A 269 5.13 7.44 -15.55
N ARG A 270 4.48 8.62 -15.48
CA ARG A 270 4.59 9.68 -16.48
C ARG A 270 6.02 10.21 -16.58
N ARG A 271 6.65 10.52 -15.45
CA ARG A 271 8.02 11.07 -15.40
C ARG A 271 9.08 10.13 -15.99
N GLN A 272 8.80 8.84 -15.97
CA GLN A 272 9.68 7.80 -16.53
C GLN A 272 9.57 7.68 -18.05
N GLY A 273 8.56 8.28 -18.68
CA GLY A 273 8.46 8.45 -20.13
C GLY A 273 8.11 7.20 -20.95
N GLY A 274 8.01 6.01 -20.33
CA GLY A 274 7.70 4.74 -20.99
C GLY A 274 6.26 4.23 -20.84
N TYR A 275 5.41 4.94 -20.09
CA TYR A 275 4.11 4.42 -19.64
C TYR A 275 2.91 5.24 -20.14
N ARG A 276 3.10 6.06 -21.17
CA ARG A 276 2.05 6.89 -21.77
C ARG A 276 0.75 6.10 -22.02
N ASP A 277 0.84 5.01 -22.77
CA ASP A 277 -0.33 4.23 -23.16
C ASP A 277 -1.01 3.60 -21.93
N PHE A 278 -0.23 3.18 -20.94
CA PHE A 278 -0.77 2.63 -19.69
C PHE A 278 -1.63 3.66 -18.95
N ILE A 279 -1.15 4.90 -18.86
CA ILE A 279 -1.82 6.03 -18.19
C ILE A 279 -3.09 6.41 -18.96
N LEU A 280 -2.99 6.62 -20.27
CA LEU A 280 -4.12 7.04 -21.11
C LEU A 280 -5.21 5.96 -21.15
N ASN A 281 -4.83 4.69 -21.26
CA ASN A 281 -5.80 3.60 -21.18
C ASN A 281 -6.53 3.54 -19.82
N PHE A 282 -5.88 3.93 -18.73
CA PHE A 282 -6.54 4.01 -17.43
C PHE A 282 -7.61 5.11 -17.42
N TYR A 283 -7.29 6.32 -17.89
CA TYR A 283 -8.24 7.43 -17.91
C TYR A 283 -9.39 7.21 -18.88
N GLU A 284 -9.13 6.59 -20.03
CA GLU A 284 -10.16 6.18 -20.98
C GLU A 284 -11.15 5.19 -20.34
N ALA A 285 -10.63 4.18 -19.63
CA ALA A 285 -11.47 3.23 -18.90
C ALA A 285 -12.19 3.88 -17.71
N TYR A 286 -11.57 4.85 -17.03
CA TYR A 286 -12.18 5.61 -15.94
C TYR A 286 -13.37 6.45 -16.41
N GLU A 287 -13.19 7.16 -17.52
CA GLU A 287 -14.26 7.95 -18.13
C GLU A 287 -15.44 7.06 -18.53
N HIS A 288 -15.17 5.96 -19.25
CA HIS A 288 -16.19 5.01 -19.65
C HIS A 288 -16.93 4.40 -18.45
N ALA A 289 -16.20 4.02 -17.39
CA ALA A 289 -16.80 3.47 -16.18
C ALA A 289 -17.68 4.50 -15.43
N THR A 290 -17.33 5.78 -15.49
CA THR A 290 -18.07 6.85 -14.81
C THR A 290 -19.31 7.27 -15.61
N ILE A 291 -19.20 7.42 -16.93
CA ILE A 291 -20.34 7.73 -17.82
C ILE A 291 -21.42 6.63 -17.74
N GLY A 292 -21.02 5.36 -17.68
CA GLY A 292 -21.97 4.25 -17.54
C GLY A 292 -22.69 4.17 -16.19
N ARG A 293 -22.19 4.86 -15.15
CA ARG A 293 -22.76 4.84 -13.79
C ARG A 293 -23.67 6.03 -13.48
N TYR A 294 -23.52 7.16 -14.18
CA TYR A 294 -24.23 8.41 -13.87
C TYR A 294 -25.00 8.93 -15.08
N ASN A 295 -26.34 9.03 -14.97
CA ASN A 295 -27.19 9.65 -15.99
C ASN A 295 -26.96 11.17 -16.03
N SER A 296 -26.42 11.63 -17.17
CA SER A 296 -26.39 12.97 -17.80
C SER A 296 -26.03 14.24 -17.02
N ASP A 297 -26.37 14.42 -15.75
CA ASP A 297 -26.34 15.77 -15.13
C ASP A 297 -25.20 15.98 -14.12
N SER A 298 -24.57 14.92 -13.63
CA SER A 298 -23.35 15.00 -12.82
C SER A 298 -22.34 13.94 -13.29
N ARG A 299 -21.87 14.08 -14.53
CA ARG A 299 -21.03 13.06 -15.19
C ARG A 299 -19.75 12.72 -14.41
N LEU A 300 -19.29 13.57 -13.48
CA LEU A 300 -18.05 13.38 -12.72
C LEU A 300 -18.20 13.85 -11.25
N PRO A 301 -18.86 13.07 -10.37
CA PRO A 301 -19.13 13.47 -8.97
C PRO A 301 -17.86 13.78 -8.16
N LEU A 302 -16.76 13.06 -8.43
CA LEU A 302 -15.47 13.33 -7.79
C LEU A 302 -14.95 14.73 -8.11
N LEU A 303 -15.09 15.21 -9.36
CA LEU A 303 -14.64 16.55 -9.72
C LEU A 303 -15.46 17.65 -9.04
N ALA A 304 -16.77 17.44 -8.86
CA ALA A 304 -17.61 18.37 -8.11
C ALA A 304 -17.21 18.43 -6.63
N GLU A 305 -16.86 17.28 -6.02
CA GLU A 305 -16.35 17.24 -4.66
C GLU A 305 -14.99 17.93 -4.53
N ILE A 306 -14.08 17.73 -5.51
CA ILE A 306 -12.80 18.45 -5.55
C ILE A 306 -13.03 19.96 -5.63
N GLU A 307 -13.90 20.43 -6.53
CA GLU A 307 -14.24 21.86 -6.66
C GLU A 307 -14.77 22.43 -5.33
N ARG A 308 -15.66 21.70 -4.67
CA ARG A 308 -16.23 22.09 -3.37
C ARG A 308 -15.15 22.23 -2.29
N LEU A 309 -14.17 21.31 -2.27
CA LEU A 309 -13.08 21.32 -1.30
C LEU A 309 -12.07 22.45 -1.58
N LEU A 310 -11.67 22.62 -2.84
CA LEU A 310 -10.71 23.64 -3.28
C LEU A 310 -11.24 25.08 -3.20
N ARG A 311 -12.57 25.25 -3.18
CA ARG A 311 -13.22 26.56 -3.02
C ARG A 311 -13.67 26.84 -1.60
N ALA A 312 -13.18 26.10 -0.61
CA ALA A 312 -13.49 26.36 0.79
C ALA A 312 -13.03 27.78 1.17
N PRO A 313 -13.95 28.70 1.53
CA PRO A 313 -13.61 30.12 1.68
C PRO A 313 -12.86 30.41 2.99
N GLY A 314 -11.88 31.32 2.89
CA GLY A 314 -11.20 31.95 4.02
C GLY A 314 -9.86 31.31 4.42
N ASP A 315 -9.15 31.98 5.33
CA ASP A 315 -7.77 31.63 5.73
C ASP A 315 -7.72 30.83 7.04
N SER A 316 -8.86 30.25 7.45
CA SER A 316 -8.91 29.44 8.67
C SER A 316 -8.17 28.11 8.49
N GLU A 317 -7.64 27.56 9.57
CA GLU A 317 -7.00 26.21 9.56
C GLU A 317 -7.94 25.13 8.98
N ALA A 318 -9.26 25.25 9.23
CA ALA A 318 -10.25 24.35 8.66
C ALA A 318 -10.35 24.47 7.13
N ALA A 319 -10.39 25.70 6.60
CA ALA A 319 -10.41 25.94 5.16
C ALA A 319 -9.11 25.49 4.49
N ILE A 320 -7.95 25.80 5.09
CA ILE A 320 -6.64 25.32 4.63
C ILE A 320 -6.62 23.78 4.56
N ARG A 321 -7.17 23.09 5.57
CA ARG A 321 -7.28 21.63 5.56
C ARG A 321 -8.19 21.09 4.46
N LEU A 322 -9.33 21.75 4.20
CA LEU A 322 -10.23 21.36 3.10
C LEU A 322 -9.55 21.53 1.74
N ASN A 323 -8.85 22.65 1.52
CA ASN A 323 -8.07 22.89 0.30
C ASN A 323 -6.98 21.82 0.10
N ARG A 324 -6.23 21.48 1.16
CA ARG A 324 -5.25 20.38 1.12
C ARG A 324 -5.89 19.04 0.74
N TRP A 325 -7.08 18.75 1.26
CA TRP A 325 -7.81 17.54 0.86
C TRP A 325 -8.25 17.59 -0.60
N GLY A 326 -8.71 18.75 -1.08
CA GLY A 326 -9.02 18.98 -2.49
C GLY A 326 -7.81 18.69 -3.39
N ASN A 327 -6.61 19.18 -3.02
CA ASN A 327 -5.37 18.89 -3.76
C ASN A 327 -5.03 17.40 -3.77
N GLU A 328 -5.16 16.70 -2.63
CA GLU A 328 -4.93 15.24 -2.57
C GLU A 328 -5.87 14.45 -3.49
N TYR A 329 -7.15 14.85 -3.58
CA TYR A 329 -8.07 14.23 -4.54
C TYR A 329 -7.72 14.58 -5.99
N PHE A 330 -7.34 15.83 -6.25
CA PHE A 330 -6.98 16.31 -7.58
C PHE A 330 -5.79 15.56 -8.17
N LEU A 331 -4.83 15.09 -7.36
CA LEU A 331 -3.67 14.33 -7.81
C LEU A 331 -4.03 13.13 -8.70
N LYS A 332 -5.21 12.51 -8.51
CA LYS A 332 -5.70 11.44 -9.38
C LYS A 332 -5.69 11.83 -10.86
N PHE A 333 -5.81 13.11 -11.20
CA PHE A 333 -5.88 13.62 -12.56
C PHE A 333 -4.63 14.38 -13.01
N HIS A 334 -3.62 14.55 -12.14
CA HIS A 334 -2.41 15.32 -12.44
C HIS A 334 -1.66 14.75 -13.65
N ALA A 335 -1.41 13.44 -13.65
CA ALA A 335 -0.70 12.78 -14.74
C ALA A 335 -1.41 12.89 -16.11
N LEU A 336 -2.75 12.92 -16.12
CA LEU A 336 -3.53 13.14 -17.34
C LEU A 336 -3.24 14.51 -17.93
N LEU A 337 -3.32 15.56 -17.10
CA LEU A 337 -3.12 16.93 -17.53
C LEU A 337 -1.70 17.16 -18.06
N GLU A 338 -0.70 16.70 -17.31
CA GLU A 338 0.71 16.80 -17.70
C GLU A 338 1.01 16.03 -19.00
N THR A 339 0.32 14.91 -19.24
CA THR A 339 0.43 14.17 -20.51
C THR A 339 -0.16 14.97 -21.67
N VAL A 340 -1.35 15.56 -21.48
CA VAL A 340 -1.99 16.42 -22.48
C VAL A 340 -1.16 17.67 -22.79
N ILE A 341 -0.52 18.26 -21.77
CA ILE A 341 0.42 19.38 -21.94
C ILE A 341 1.60 18.97 -22.82
N ALA A 342 2.26 17.87 -22.44
CA ALA A 342 3.43 17.39 -23.16
C ALA A 342 3.15 17.04 -24.63
N GLU A 343 1.91 16.69 -24.96
CA GLU A 343 1.48 16.33 -26.31
C GLU A 343 0.80 17.47 -27.09
N ASP A 344 0.70 18.68 -26.51
CA ASP A 344 0.05 19.83 -27.14
C ASP A 344 -1.40 19.54 -27.57
N GLY A 345 -2.13 18.71 -26.81
CA GLY A 345 -3.48 18.29 -27.17
C GLY A 345 -3.89 16.93 -26.66
N LEU A 346 -5.12 16.53 -27.01
CA LEU A 346 -5.59 15.17 -26.78
C LEU A 346 -4.89 14.18 -27.71
N PRO A 347 -4.32 13.09 -27.17
CA PRO A 347 -3.84 11.95 -27.93
C PRO A 347 -4.86 11.47 -28.96
N THR A 348 -4.54 11.57 -30.26
CA THR A 348 -5.47 11.19 -31.35
C THR A 348 -5.71 9.67 -31.45
N ASP A 349 -4.83 8.88 -30.82
CA ASP A 349 -4.87 7.43 -30.74
C ASP A 349 -5.78 6.89 -29.62
N PHE A 350 -6.25 7.75 -28.70
CA PHE A 350 -7.17 7.39 -27.61
C PHE A 350 -8.57 7.94 -27.85
N ARG A 351 -9.38 7.18 -28.59
CA ARG A 351 -10.66 7.66 -29.14
C ARG A 351 -11.80 7.81 -28.13
N HIS A 352 -11.72 7.14 -26.98
CA HIS A 352 -12.77 7.22 -25.96
C HIS A 352 -12.42 8.19 -24.81
N LEU A 353 -11.21 8.76 -24.80
CA LEU A 353 -10.87 9.86 -23.90
C LEU A 353 -11.47 11.16 -24.46
N THR A 354 -12.48 11.71 -23.80
CA THR A 354 -13.18 12.88 -24.31
C THR A 354 -12.53 14.19 -23.86
N PRO A 355 -12.67 15.28 -24.64
CA PRO A 355 -12.31 16.60 -24.19
C PRO A 355 -13.08 17.05 -22.93
N GLU A 356 -14.26 16.49 -22.66
CA GLU A 356 -15.09 16.90 -21.53
C GLU A 356 -14.39 16.62 -20.19
N LEU A 357 -13.79 15.44 -20.04
CA LEU A 357 -13.01 15.10 -18.84
C LEU A 357 -11.83 16.06 -18.67
N VAL A 358 -11.00 16.23 -19.70
CA VAL A 358 -9.81 17.10 -19.65
C VAL A 358 -10.19 18.54 -19.35
N LEU A 359 -11.21 19.08 -20.01
CA LEU A 359 -11.71 20.43 -19.76
C LEU A 359 -12.28 20.59 -18.35
N SER A 360 -12.94 19.55 -17.81
CA SER A 360 -13.50 19.59 -16.46
C SER A 360 -12.40 19.57 -15.39
N VAL A 361 -11.36 18.76 -15.58
CA VAL A 361 -10.20 18.76 -14.68
C VAL A 361 -9.44 20.08 -14.81
N ARG A 362 -9.20 20.58 -16.03
CA ARG A 362 -8.51 21.85 -16.29
C ARG A 362 -9.18 23.02 -15.58
N LYS A 363 -10.52 23.06 -15.53
CA LYS A 363 -11.25 24.10 -14.80
C LYS A 363 -10.82 24.22 -13.34
N LEU A 364 -10.37 23.13 -12.70
CA LEU A 364 -10.01 23.10 -11.29
C LEU A 364 -8.61 23.67 -11.00
N LEU A 365 -7.72 23.72 -12.00
CA LEU A 365 -6.32 24.13 -11.85
C LEU A 365 -6.12 25.49 -11.15
N PRO A 366 -6.91 26.55 -11.43
CA PRO A 366 -6.73 27.85 -10.77
C PRO A 366 -6.89 27.79 -9.24
N TRP A 367 -7.54 26.75 -8.71
CA TRP A 367 -7.74 26.57 -7.26
C TRP A 367 -6.79 25.54 -6.64
N VAL A 368 -6.02 24.81 -7.45
CA VAL A 368 -4.99 23.91 -6.96
C VAL A 368 -3.79 24.76 -6.56
N THR A 369 -3.55 24.82 -5.26
CA THR A 369 -2.46 25.60 -4.68
C THR A 369 -1.13 24.95 -5.10
N GLU A 370 -0.32 25.67 -5.89
CA GLU A 370 1.04 25.34 -6.35
C GLU A 370 1.22 24.63 -7.72
N VAL A 371 0.24 24.69 -8.64
CA VAL A 371 0.43 24.28 -10.06
C VAL A 371 0.21 25.46 -11.02
N ALA A 372 0.68 26.66 -10.63
CA ALA A 372 0.42 27.89 -11.37
C ALA A 372 1.01 27.89 -12.80
N ASP A 373 2.08 27.13 -13.03
CA ASP A 373 2.74 27.05 -14.34
C ASP A 373 1.96 26.16 -15.33
N SER A 374 1.45 25.00 -14.93
CA SER A 374 0.69 24.10 -15.84
C SER A 374 -0.66 24.66 -16.29
N ALA A 375 -1.26 25.60 -15.53
CA ALA A 375 -2.54 26.22 -15.90
C ALA A 375 -2.42 27.10 -17.15
N ALA A 376 -1.32 27.85 -17.28
CA ALA A 376 -1.08 28.73 -18.43
C ALA A 376 -0.78 27.93 -19.70
N GLU A 377 -0.06 26.82 -19.61
CA GLU A 377 0.28 25.94 -20.74
C GLU A 377 -0.95 25.19 -21.28
N LEU A 378 -1.85 24.74 -20.40
CA LEU A 378 -3.13 24.15 -20.82
C LEU A 378 -4.08 25.16 -21.47
N GLU A 379 -3.98 26.44 -21.13
CA GLU A 379 -4.77 27.50 -21.76
C GLU A 379 -4.41 27.74 -23.22
N SER A 380 -3.15 27.53 -23.60
CA SER A 380 -2.68 27.61 -24.99
C SER A 380 -3.08 26.43 -25.88
N ILE A 381 -3.52 25.31 -25.29
CA ILE A 381 -3.87 24.11 -26.06
C ILE A 381 -5.30 24.23 -26.61
N GLU A 382 -5.42 24.28 -27.93
CA GLU A 382 -6.70 24.27 -28.64
C GLU A 382 -7.25 22.84 -28.73
N PHE A 383 -8.24 22.53 -27.89
CA PHE A 383 -9.02 21.31 -28.06
C PHE A 383 -9.98 21.48 -29.25
N VAL A 384 -9.59 20.97 -30.41
CA VAL A 384 -10.48 20.89 -31.57
C VAL A 384 -11.60 19.93 -31.19
N GLY A 385 -12.77 20.49 -30.84
CA GLY A 385 -13.97 19.68 -30.64
C GLY A 385 -14.26 18.92 -31.91
N ASN A 386 -14.31 17.59 -31.83
CA ASN A 386 -14.90 16.79 -32.89
C ASN A 386 -16.37 17.17 -32.97
N GLY A 387 -16.67 18.15 -33.83
CA GLY A 387 -18.03 18.42 -34.27
C GLY A 387 -18.51 17.22 -35.08
N GLN A 388 -19.20 16.30 -34.42
CA GLN A 388 -20.19 15.41 -35.02
C GLN A 388 -21.41 15.31 -34.12
#